data_AF-A0A6A6ZCT2-F1
#
_entry.id   AF-A0A6A6ZCT2-F1
#
_cell.length_a   1.000
_cell.length_b   1.000
_cell.length_c   1.000
_cell.angle_alpha   90.00
_cell.angle_beta   90.00
_cell.angle_gamma   90.00
#
_symmetry.space_group_name_H-M   'P 1'
#
loop_
_entity.id
_entity.type
_entity.pdbx_description
1 polymer ?
#
loop_
_entity_poly.entity_id
_entity_poly.type
_entity_poly.pdbx_seq_one_letter_code
_entity_poly.pdbx_strand_id
1 'polypeptide(L)'
;MFRWYRDATVCVVWMPDCLGDQKSWSVDCSYEEEIRASFKRSRWFTRGWTLQELLAPQTIKFYGRNETYLGDRTALMRCIQEVTGITSEVLQGAPLSEVSIDERLSWMKGRNTEREEDQAYSLMGLFDIHMPLLYGEGGHRALNRLRKEIDGSYQGEKEAENRLWKDPWNRLGKMAENKAPPGVSEYPKSLVNAAMPGVPSARKRDREDSPERNPAKGAKAVPEKQVNTLQVLDAAIFPVFQNDAEDIPPSVWAAESQKKDPFGIQL
;
A
#
# COMPACT_ATOMS: atom_id res chain seq x y z
N MET A 1 3.45 8.82 -3.49
CA MET A 1 3.40 8.96 -2.02
C MET A 1 4.29 7.92 -1.34
N PHE A 2 3.90 6.65 -1.19
CA PHE A 2 4.63 5.57 -0.46
C PHE A 2 6.15 5.74 -0.30
N ARG A 3 6.92 5.79 -1.41
CA ARG A 3 8.38 5.96 -1.36
C ARG A 3 8.85 7.19 -0.55
N TRP A 4 8.14 8.31 -0.60
CA TRP A 4 8.47 9.52 0.14
C TRP A 4 8.34 9.32 1.66
N TYR A 5 7.35 8.53 2.10
CA TYR A 5 7.19 8.13 3.50
C TYR A 5 8.20 7.06 3.94
N ARG A 6 8.58 6.14 3.04
CA ARG A 6 9.58 5.09 3.29
C ARG A 6 11.00 5.62 3.40
N ASP A 7 11.35 6.57 2.53
CA ASP A 7 12.68 7.16 2.45
C ASP A 7 12.86 8.32 3.48
N ALA A 8 11.96 8.45 4.48
CA ALA A 8 12.00 9.45 5.55
C ALA A 8 12.63 8.91 6.85
N THR A 9 13.34 9.75 7.60
CA THR A 9 13.99 9.40 8.87
C THR A 9 12.98 9.04 9.96
N VAL A 10 11.91 9.84 10.07
CA VAL A 10 10.78 9.58 10.95
C VAL A 10 9.52 10.20 10.35
N CYS A 11 8.38 9.53 10.51
CA CYS A 11 7.08 10.13 10.25
C CYS A 11 6.33 10.40 11.56
N VAL A 12 5.91 11.65 11.77
CA VAL A 12 5.15 12.08 12.94
C VAL A 12 3.67 12.11 12.57
N VAL A 13 2.84 11.29 13.23
CA VAL A 13 1.38 11.29 13.07
C VAL A 13 0.74 12.07 14.20
N TRP A 14 -0.08 13.07 13.88
CA TRP A 14 -0.88 13.80 14.85
C TRP A 14 -2.36 13.42 14.75
N MET A 15 -2.98 13.06 15.88
CA MET A 15 -4.36 12.59 16.03
C MET A 15 -5.10 13.44 17.06
N PRO A 16 -5.69 14.60 16.68
CA PRO A 16 -6.37 15.50 17.62
C PRO A 16 -7.65 14.93 18.24
N ASP A 17 -8.18 13.82 17.72
CA ASP A 17 -9.31 13.08 18.28
C ASP A 17 -8.92 12.00 19.31
N CYS A 18 -7.64 11.63 19.40
CA CYS A 18 -7.11 10.84 20.51
C CYS A 18 -7.00 11.66 21.80
N LEU A 19 -7.21 11.00 22.94
CA LEU A 19 -6.89 11.56 24.25
C LEU A 19 -5.36 11.65 24.39
N GLY A 20 -4.89 12.74 24.99
CA GLY A 20 -3.51 12.92 25.42
C GLY A 20 -3.47 13.13 26.94
N ASP A 21 -2.40 12.64 27.57
CA ASP A 21 -2.14 12.68 29.01
C ASP A 21 -2.41 14.06 29.62
N GLN A 22 -3.46 14.13 30.45
CA GLN A 22 -3.71 15.23 31.36
C GLN A 22 -2.87 15.07 32.63
N LYS A 23 -1.54 15.26 32.50
CA LYS A 23 -0.51 15.32 33.58
C LYS A 23 -1.04 15.14 35.00
N SER A 24 -1.42 13.91 35.33
CA SER A 24 -1.97 13.53 36.62
C SER A 24 -1.04 12.51 37.23
N TRP A 25 -0.59 12.74 38.46
CA TRP A 25 0.49 11.96 39.09
C TRP A 25 0.06 10.57 39.60
N SER A 26 -1.01 10.02 39.00
CA SER A 26 -1.52 8.68 39.20
C SER A 26 -2.05 8.14 37.86
N VAL A 27 -1.19 7.43 37.12
CA VAL A 27 -1.62 6.65 35.95
C VAL A 27 -2.35 5.41 36.47
N ASP A 28 -3.67 5.51 36.61
CA ASP A 28 -4.54 4.36 36.83
C ASP A 28 -4.69 3.55 35.53
N CYS A 29 -4.86 2.24 35.64
CA CYS A 29 -5.01 1.32 34.51
C CYS A 29 -6.20 1.71 33.62
N SER A 30 -7.26 2.30 34.19
CA SER A 30 -8.43 2.78 33.46
C SER A 30 -8.07 3.84 32.39
N TYR A 31 -7.18 4.78 32.69
CA TYR A 31 -6.83 5.88 31.79
C TYR A 31 -5.97 5.40 30.61
N GLU A 32 -5.07 4.46 30.88
CA GLU A 32 -4.28 3.73 29.87
C GLU A 32 -5.18 2.93 28.91
N GLU A 33 -6.31 2.39 29.39
CA GLU A 33 -7.32 1.76 28.53
C GLU A 33 -8.13 2.80 27.73
N GLU A 34 -8.49 3.95 28.31
CA GLU A 34 -9.17 5.04 27.61
C GLU A 34 -8.33 5.64 26.47
N ILE A 35 -7.02 5.85 26.68
CA ILE A 35 -6.09 6.32 25.63
C ILE A 35 -6.08 5.32 24.46
N ARG A 36 -5.87 4.02 24.72
CA ARG A 36 -5.91 2.97 23.68
C ARG A 36 -7.27 2.88 23.00
N ALA A 37 -8.36 3.04 23.74
CA ALA A 37 -9.70 3.04 23.18
C ALA A 37 -9.97 4.29 22.32
N SER A 38 -9.38 5.45 22.64
CA SER A 38 -9.45 6.66 21.80
C SER A 38 -8.62 6.52 20.52
N PHE A 39 -7.41 5.97 20.62
CA PHE A 39 -6.54 5.66 19.48
C PHE A 39 -7.22 4.75 18.48
N LYS A 40 -7.82 3.64 18.95
CA LYS A 40 -8.57 2.70 18.11
C LYS A 40 -9.84 3.27 17.46
N ARG A 41 -10.28 4.47 17.85
CA ARG A 41 -11.44 5.18 17.27
C ARG A 41 -11.05 6.40 16.43
N SER A 42 -9.76 6.70 16.24
CA SER A 42 -9.33 7.89 15.48
C SER A 42 -9.76 7.82 14.01
N ARG A 43 -10.22 8.96 13.47
CA ARG A 43 -10.56 9.13 12.04
C ARG A 43 -9.38 8.86 11.12
N TRP A 44 -8.14 8.92 11.61
CA TRP A 44 -6.95 8.56 10.84
C TRP A 44 -7.04 7.12 10.30
N PHE A 45 -7.60 6.18 11.06
CA PHE A 45 -7.79 4.80 10.60
C PHE A 45 -8.92 4.63 9.57
N THR A 46 -9.82 5.60 9.44
CA THR A 46 -10.96 5.56 8.49
C THR A 46 -10.68 6.27 7.16
N ARG A 47 -9.47 6.78 6.93
CA ARG A 47 -9.05 7.47 5.69
C ARG A 47 -8.18 6.54 4.82
N GLY A 48 -8.32 6.62 3.50
CA GLY A 48 -7.66 5.72 2.55
C GLY A 48 -6.14 5.88 2.51
N TRP A 49 -5.66 7.10 2.26
CA TRP A 49 -4.23 7.42 2.10
C TRP A 49 -3.37 7.02 3.31
N THR A 50 -3.93 7.01 4.52
CA THR A 50 -3.21 6.69 5.75
C THR A 50 -2.71 5.24 5.84
N LEU A 51 -3.16 4.36 4.93
CA LEU A 51 -2.60 3.03 4.77
C LEU A 51 -1.15 3.05 4.23
N GLN A 52 -0.82 3.96 3.29
CA GLN A 52 0.58 4.16 2.86
C GLN A 52 1.39 4.83 3.97
N GLU A 53 0.79 5.79 4.68
CA GLU A 53 1.40 6.52 5.80
C GLU A 53 1.77 5.58 6.97
N LEU A 54 0.94 4.56 7.24
CA LEU A 54 1.19 3.57 8.27
C LEU A 54 2.33 2.60 7.90
N LEU A 55 2.33 2.11 6.66
CA LEU A 55 3.15 0.96 6.25
C LEU A 55 4.49 1.32 5.63
N ALA A 56 4.60 2.46 4.96
CA ALA A 56 5.82 2.85 4.28
C ALA A 56 7.01 3.22 5.21
N PRO A 57 6.82 4.00 6.30
CA PRO A 57 7.96 4.47 7.11
C PRO A 57 8.67 3.34 7.85
N GLN A 58 9.99 3.49 8.05
CA GLN A 58 10.72 2.65 9.00
C GLN A 58 10.39 3.02 10.46
N THR A 59 10.30 4.32 10.74
CA THR A 59 10.00 4.86 12.08
C THR A 59 8.77 5.77 12.02
N ILE A 60 7.80 5.54 12.90
CA ILE A 60 6.57 6.32 13.00
C ILE A 60 6.21 6.57 14.47
N LYS A 61 6.00 7.85 14.83
CA LYS A 61 5.66 8.30 16.19
C LYS A 61 4.25 8.91 16.19
N PHE A 62 3.40 8.46 17.11
CA PHE A 62 2.01 8.92 17.22
C PHE A 62 1.85 9.93 18.36
N TYR A 63 1.11 11.01 18.10
CA TYR A 63 0.84 12.08 19.05
C TYR A 63 -0.66 12.41 19.08
N GLY A 64 -1.23 12.59 20.27
CA GLY A 64 -2.65 12.86 20.47
C GLY A 64 -2.98 14.35 20.51
N ARG A 65 -4.15 14.67 21.07
CA ARG A 65 -4.51 16.03 21.48
C ARG A 65 -3.44 16.61 22.43
N ASN A 66 -3.22 17.92 22.35
CA ASN A 66 -2.21 18.65 23.12
C ASN A 66 -0.77 18.13 22.94
N GLU A 67 -0.48 17.49 21.80
CA GLU A 67 0.85 17.00 21.43
C GLU A 67 1.43 15.95 22.40
N THR A 68 0.59 15.27 23.20
CA THR A 68 1.06 14.13 24.00
C THR A 68 1.52 13.00 23.09
N TYR A 69 2.75 12.52 23.29
CA TYR A 69 3.24 11.29 22.68
C TYR A 69 2.43 10.08 23.15
N LEU A 70 1.85 9.32 22.21
CA LEU A 70 1.03 8.12 22.47
C LEU A 70 1.84 6.83 22.37
N GLY A 71 3.02 6.87 21.74
CA GLY A 71 3.85 5.71 21.44
C GLY A 71 4.30 5.67 19.97
N ASP A 72 5.10 4.66 19.64
CA ASP A 72 5.48 4.31 18.28
C ASP A 72 4.63 3.13 17.75
N ARG A 73 4.95 2.63 16.55
CA ARG A 73 4.30 1.44 15.98
C ARG A 73 4.44 0.19 16.86
N THR A 74 5.51 0.06 17.64
CA THR A 74 5.79 -1.10 18.48
C THR A 74 4.96 -1.07 19.75
N ALA A 75 4.93 0.07 20.45
CA ALA A 75 4.12 0.29 21.64
C ALA A 75 2.61 0.18 21.36
N LEU A 76 2.16 0.65 20.18
CA LEU A 76 0.76 0.64 19.77
C LEU A 76 0.40 -0.54 18.85
N MET A 77 1.35 -1.46 18.60
CA MET A 77 1.25 -2.60 17.66
C MET A 77 -0.10 -3.31 17.73
N ARG A 78 -0.44 -3.83 18.91
CA ARG A 78 -1.70 -4.55 19.15
C ARG A 78 -2.94 -3.72 18.81
N CYS A 79 -2.94 -2.42 19.11
CA CYS A 79 -4.08 -1.55 18.78
C CYS A 79 -4.19 -1.28 17.27
N ILE A 80 -3.06 -1.21 16.56
CA ILE A 80 -3.04 -1.10 15.09
C ILE A 80 -3.55 -2.40 14.46
N GLN A 81 -3.11 -3.57 14.94
CA GLN A 81 -3.60 -4.89 14.49
C GLN A 81 -5.11 -5.03 14.71
N GLU A 82 -5.61 -4.72 15.91
CA GLU A 82 -7.04 -4.81 16.27
C GLU A 82 -7.96 -3.93 15.40
N VAL A 83 -7.45 -2.83 14.83
CA VAL A 83 -8.24 -1.90 13.99
C VAL A 83 -8.10 -2.17 12.50
N THR A 84 -6.90 -2.53 12.05
CA THR A 84 -6.57 -2.62 10.61
C THR A 84 -6.61 -4.04 10.05
N GLY A 85 -6.51 -5.06 10.90
CA GLY A 85 -6.34 -6.45 10.48
C GLY A 85 -4.96 -6.78 9.88
N ILE A 86 -4.03 -5.82 9.86
CA ILE A 86 -2.67 -6.03 9.36
C ILE A 86 -1.87 -6.83 10.40
N THR A 87 -1.03 -7.76 9.96
CA THR A 87 -0.27 -8.64 10.87
C THR A 87 0.92 -7.93 11.52
N SER A 88 1.45 -8.52 12.60
CA SER A 88 2.61 -8.01 13.34
C SER A 88 3.87 -7.95 12.47
N GLU A 89 4.03 -8.91 11.58
CA GLU A 89 5.19 -9.11 10.72
C GLU A 89 5.23 -8.02 9.64
N VAL A 90 4.08 -7.73 9.02
CA VAL A 90 3.92 -6.62 8.08
C VAL A 90 4.16 -5.27 8.75
N LEU A 91 3.64 -5.06 9.96
CA LEU A 91 3.87 -3.83 10.72
C LEU A 91 5.34 -3.68 11.16
N GLN A 92 6.06 -4.78 11.38
CA GLN A 92 7.51 -4.81 11.62
C GLN A 92 8.36 -4.65 10.34
N GLY A 93 7.74 -4.59 9.15
CA GLY A 93 8.42 -4.31 7.89
C GLY A 93 8.67 -5.53 6.99
N ALA A 94 7.96 -6.64 7.17
CA ALA A 94 8.00 -7.75 6.22
C ALA A 94 7.64 -7.29 4.78
N PRO A 95 8.29 -7.84 3.72
CA PRO A 95 8.08 -7.36 2.36
C PRO A 95 6.63 -7.49 1.88
N LEU A 96 6.02 -6.38 1.45
CA LEU A 96 4.64 -6.38 0.94
C LEU A 96 4.42 -7.29 -0.29
N SER A 97 5.49 -7.67 -0.99
CA SER A 97 5.48 -8.66 -2.07
C SER A 97 5.15 -10.09 -1.61
N GLU A 98 5.46 -10.43 -0.35
CA GLU A 98 5.15 -11.73 0.27
C GLU A 98 3.69 -11.82 0.74
N VAL A 99 3.04 -10.67 0.93
CA VAL A 99 1.64 -10.56 1.34
C VAL A 99 0.72 -10.78 0.14
N SER A 100 -0.36 -11.55 0.32
CA SER A 100 -1.30 -11.84 -0.78
C SER A 100 -1.98 -10.57 -1.33
N ILE A 101 -2.41 -10.63 -2.59
CA ILE A 101 -3.10 -9.51 -3.25
C ILE A 101 -4.40 -9.19 -2.52
N ASP A 102 -5.23 -10.20 -2.27
CA ASP A 102 -6.54 -10.03 -1.61
C ASP A 102 -6.40 -9.47 -0.18
N GLU A 103 -5.37 -9.86 0.56
CA GLU A 103 -5.08 -9.31 1.89
C GLU A 103 -4.68 -7.83 1.82
N ARG A 104 -3.76 -7.44 0.93
CA ARG A 104 -3.40 -6.03 0.71
C ARG A 104 -4.58 -5.19 0.24
N LEU A 105 -5.47 -5.74 -0.59
CA LEU A 105 -6.73 -5.10 -0.96
C LEU A 105 -7.70 -4.99 0.24
N SER A 106 -7.71 -5.97 1.14
CA SER A 106 -8.62 -6.02 2.29
C SER A 106 -8.38 -4.90 3.30
N TRP A 107 -7.15 -4.38 3.42
CA TRP A 107 -6.80 -3.30 4.35
C TRP A 107 -7.43 -1.93 4.02
N MET A 108 -8.09 -1.81 2.86
CA MET A 108 -8.96 -0.67 2.51
C MET A 108 -10.40 -0.79 3.01
N LYS A 109 -10.80 -1.95 3.54
CA LYS A 109 -12.14 -2.15 4.10
C LYS A 109 -12.36 -1.23 5.30
N GLY A 110 -13.43 -0.43 5.25
CA GLY A 110 -13.75 0.57 6.28
C GLY A 110 -13.00 1.90 6.14
N ARG A 111 -12.13 2.04 5.13
CA ARG A 111 -11.49 3.31 4.77
C ARG A 111 -12.31 4.06 3.72
N ASN A 112 -12.28 5.38 3.81
CA ASN A 112 -12.99 6.31 2.94
C ASN A 112 -12.00 7.29 2.31
N THR A 113 -12.38 7.87 1.18
CA THR A 113 -11.63 8.90 0.45
C THR A 113 -12.63 9.96 -0.03
N GLU A 114 -12.17 11.21 -0.20
CA GLU A 114 -13.03 12.29 -0.70
C GLU A 114 -13.50 12.00 -2.13
N ARG A 115 -12.59 11.52 -2.98
CA ARG A 115 -12.86 11.11 -4.36
C ARG A 115 -12.90 9.60 -4.45
N GLU A 116 -13.80 9.05 -5.26
CA GLU A 116 -13.97 7.60 -5.36
C GLU A 116 -12.72 6.91 -5.93
N GLU A 117 -12.08 7.52 -6.93
CA GLU A 117 -10.87 7.00 -7.57
C GLU A 117 -9.65 6.91 -6.64
N ASP A 118 -9.61 7.71 -5.56
CA ASP A 118 -8.56 7.62 -4.55
C ASP A 118 -8.59 6.28 -3.78
N GLN A 119 -9.70 5.53 -3.80
CA GLN A 119 -9.74 4.16 -3.29
C GLN A 119 -8.76 3.23 -4.03
N ALA A 120 -8.46 3.52 -5.29
CA ALA A 120 -7.42 2.84 -6.07
C ALA A 120 -6.05 3.50 -5.90
N TYR A 121 -5.98 4.83 -5.95
CA TYR A 121 -4.69 5.54 -5.91
C TYR A 121 -3.98 5.43 -4.56
N SER A 122 -4.74 5.36 -3.46
CA SER A 122 -4.21 5.06 -2.12
C SER A 122 -3.68 3.63 -1.96
N LEU A 123 -4.02 2.70 -2.85
CA LEU A 123 -3.46 1.34 -2.87
C LEU A 123 -2.18 1.21 -3.71
N MET A 124 -1.96 2.06 -4.73
CA MET A 124 -0.85 1.93 -5.69
C MET A 124 0.52 1.63 -5.06
N GLY A 125 0.83 2.31 -3.94
CA GLY A 125 2.09 2.13 -3.22
C GLY A 125 2.31 0.77 -2.56
N LEU A 126 1.24 0.04 -2.22
CA LEU A 126 1.30 -1.30 -1.62
C LEU A 126 1.59 -2.41 -2.67
N PHE A 127 1.52 -2.06 -3.94
CA PHE A 127 1.75 -2.95 -5.09
C PHE A 127 2.93 -2.49 -5.97
N ASP A 128 3.63 -1.42 -5.57
CA ASP A 128 4.67 -0.71 -6.35
C ASP A 128 4.22 -0.32 -7.78
N ILE A 129 2.94 0.04 -7.93
CA ILE A 129 2.32 0.35 -9.22
C ILE A 129 2.39 1.85 -9.52
N HIS A 130 2.72 2.19 -10.76
CA HIS A 130 2.68 3.54 -11.29
C HIS A 130 1.69 3.66 -12.46
N MET A 131 0.51 4.20 -12.19
CA MET A 131 -0.56 4.48 -13.16
C MET A 131 -0.96 5.96 -13.11
N PRO A 132 -1.32 6.61 -14.25
CA PRO A 132 -1.78 8.00 -14.25
C PRO A 132 -3.04 8.23 -13.40
N LEU A 133 -3.03 9.28 -12.58
CA LEU A 133 -4.21 9.75 -11.84
C LEU A 133 -5.19 10.42 -12.82
N LEU A 134 -6.40 9.89 -12.94
CA LEU A 134 -7.47 10.40 -13.80
C LEU A 134 -8.68 10.79 -12.92
N TYR A 135 -8.62 11.97 -12.31
CA TYR A 135 -9.73 12.46 -11.51
C TYR A 135 -10.99 12.69 -12.37
N GLY A 136 -12.15 12.31 -11.83
CA GLY A 136 -13.41 12.19 -12.58
C GLY A 136 -13.60 10.86 -13.31
N GLU A 137 -12.68 9.89 -13.22
CA GLU A 137 -12.96 8.54 -13.71
C GLU A 137 -13.89 7.72 -12.79
N GLY A 138 -13.95 8.03 -11.48
CA GLY A 138 -14.81 7.32 -10.53
C GLY A 138 -14.25 5.96 -10.11
N GLY A 139 -14.62 5.51 -8.91
CA GLY A 139 -13.89 4.49 -8.16
C GLY A 139 -13.77 3.16 -8.90
N HIS A 140 -14.86 2.71 -9.53
CA HIS A 140 -14.87 1.44 -10.25
C HIS A 140 -13.91 1.42 -11.46
N ARG A 141 -13.74 2.54 -12.20
CA ARG A 141 -12.80 2.59 -13.32
C ARG A 141 -11.35 2.63 -12.84
N ALA A 142 -11.07 3.41 -11.80
CA ALA A 142 -9.73 3.47 -11.20
C ALA A 142 -9.31 2.11 -10.60
N LEU A 143 -10.20 1.42 -9.86
CA LEU A 143 -9.94 0.08 -9.31
C LEU A 143 -9.75 -0.97 -10.41
N ASN A 144 -10.51 -0.90 -11.51
CA ASN A 144 -10.33 -1.80 -12.65
C ASN A 144 -9.02 -1.54 -13.41
N ARG A 145 -8.49 -0.31 -13.40
CA ARG A 145 -7.15 -0.01 -13.92
C ARG A 145 -6.08 -0.57 -13.00
N LEU A 146 -6.13 -0.25 -11.69
CA LEU A 146 -5.19 -0.78 -10.68
C LEU A 146 -5.08 -2.30 -10.76
N ARG A 147 -6.21 -3.03 -10.82
CA ARG A 147 -6.21 -4.50 -10.94
C ARG A 147 -5.47 -5.01 -12.18
N LYS A 148 -5.63 -4.35 -13.33
CA LYS A 148 -4.89 -4.73 -14.56
C LYS A 148 -3.39 -4.51 -14.44
N GLU A 149 -2.96 -3.45 -13.76
CA GLU A 149 -1.53 -3.22 -13.50
C GLU A 149 -0.98 -4.27 -12.50
N ILE A 150 -1.75 -4.70 -11.49
CA ILE A 150 -1.40 -5.82 -10.59
C ILE A 150 -1.27 -7.13 -11.39
N ASP A 151 -2.31 -7.48 -12.16
CA ASP A 151 -2.30 -8.72 -12.96
C ASP A 151 -1.16 -8.73 -13.99
N GLY A 152 -0.81 -7.56 -14.53
CA GLY A 152 0.28 -7.35 -15.48
C GLY A 152 1.67 -7.50 -14.86
N SER A 153 1.93 -6.91 -13.69
CA SER A 153 3.24 -7.03 -13.02
C SER A 153 3.54 -8.48 -12.63
N TYR A 154 2.57 -9.17 -12.02
CA TYR A 154 2.70 -10.59 -11.66
C TYR A 154 2.86 -11.53 -12.87
N GLN A 155 2.35 -11.17 -14.06
CA GLN A 155 2.64 -11.90 -15.30
C GLN A 155 4.06 -11.61 -15.81
N GLY A 156 4.50 -10.36 -15.77
CA GLY A 156 5.85 -9.95 -16.13
C GLY A 156 6.94 -10.62 -15.28
N GLU A 157 6.74 -10.70 -13.96
CA GLU A 157 7.62 -11.42 -13.02
C GLU A 157 7.70 -12.91 -13.36
N LYS A 158 6.56 -13.59 -13.53
CA LYS A 158 6.51 -15.01 -13.88
C LYS A 158 7.13 -15.29 -15.25
N GLU A 159 6.97 -14.39 -16.22
CA GLU A 159 7.69 -14.51 -17.49
C GLU A 159 9.20 -14.29 -17.33
N ALA A 160 9.63 -13.32 -16.54
CA ALA A 160 11.04 -13.05 -16.27
C ALA A 160 11.71 -14.24 -15.55
N GLU A 161 11.07 -14.79 -14.53
CA GLU A 161 11.52 -16.01 -13.84
C GLU A 161 11.58 -17.21 -14.79
N ASN A 162 10.51 -17.45 -15.57
CA ASN A 162 10.44 -18.55 -16.52
C ASN A 162 11.52 -18.43 -17.62
N ARG A 163 11.88 -17.21 -18.04
CA ARG A 163 13.04 -16.95 -18.90
C ARG A 163 14.36 -17.21 -18.15
N LEU A 164 14.51 -16.69 -16.92
CA LEU A 164 15.70 -16.86 -16.07
C LEU A 164 16.02 -18.32 -15.74
N TRP A 165 15.03 -19.20 -15.61
CA TRP A 165 15.25 -20.64 -15.44
C TRP A 165 15.45 -21.38 -16.78
N LYS A 166 14.83 -20.95 -17.88
CA LYS A 166 15.04 -21.56 -19.20
C LYS A 166 16.39 -21.21 -19.83
N ASP A 167 16.88 -19.99 -19.66
CA ASP A 167 18.10 -19.51 -20.31
C ASP A 167 19.38 -20.27 -19.90
N PRO A 168 19.62 -20.60 -18.61
CA PRO A 168 20.75 -21.44 -18.19
C PRO A 168 20.73 -22.82 -18.84
N TRP A 169 19.58 -23.51 -18.83
CA TRP A 169 19.45 -24.82 -19.47
C TRP A 169 19.55 -24.74 -21.01
N ASN A 170 19.03 -23.69 -21.64
CA ASN A 170 19.20 -23.43 -23.08
C ASN A 170 20.66 -23.14 -23.44
N ARG A 171 21.43 -22.45 -22.57
CA ARG A 171 22.86 -22.21 -22.75
C ARG A 171 23.67 -23.49 -22.54
N LEU A 172 23.37 -24.27 -21.51
CA LEU A 172 24.01 -25.56 -21.26
C LEU A 172 23.74 -26.58 -22.39
N GLY A 173 22.52 -26.63 -22.92
CA GLY A 173 22.17 -27.41 -24.11
C GLY A 173 23.00 -27.01 -25.33
N LYS A 174 23.07 -25.71 -25.63
CA LYS A 174 23.92 -25.17 -26.71
C LYS A 174 25.42 -25.36 -26.48
N MET A 175 25.86 -25.48 -25.23
CA MET A 175 27.24 -25.87 -24.90
C MET A 175 27.49 -27.39 -25.08
N ALA A 176 26.48 -28.23 -24.92
CA ALA A 176 26.57 -29.67 -25.17
C ALA A 176 26.46 -30.03 -26.67
N GLU A 177 25.71 -29.26 -27.46
CA GLU A 177 25.63 -29.39 -28.93
C GLU A 177 26.94 -28.96 -29.62
N ASN A 178 27.65 -27.99 -29.04
CA ASN A 178 29.02 -27.67 -29.45
C ASN A 178 29.97 -28.76 -28.97
N LYS A 179 30.36 -29.66 -29.89
CA LYS A 179 31.26 -30.82 -29.64
C LYS A 179 32.31 -30.55 -28.55
N ALA A 180 32.24 -31.33 -27.47
CA ALA A 180 33.27 -31.33 -26.45
C ALA A 180 34.67 -31.60 -27.07
N PRO A 181 35.73 -30.91 -26.61
CA PRO A 181 37.09 -31.24 -27.02
C PRO A 181 37.44 -32.67 -26.59
N PRO A 182 38.20 -33.43 -27.40
CA PRO A 182 38.48 -34.83 -27.10
C PRO A 182 39.40 -34.95 -25.88
N GLY A 183 38.90 -35.52 -24.78
CA GLY A 183 39.76 -35.86 -23.62
C GLY A 183 39.15 -35.86 -22.21
N VAL A 184 37.83 -35.73 -22.01
CA VAL A 184 37.22 -35.75 -20.66
C VAL A 184 36.28 -36.93 -20.47
N SER A 185 36.38 -37.62 -19.33
CA SER A 185 35.63 -38.82 -18.98
C SER A 185 34.11 -38.58 -18.83
N GLU A 186 33.31 -39.61 -19.14
CA GLU A 186 31.86 -39.58 -18.91
C GLU A 186 31.51 -39.50 -17.41
N TYR A 187 30.40 -38.81 -17.11
CA TYR A 187 29.64 -38.99 -15.86
C TYR A 187 28.44 -39.93 -16.10
N PRO A 188 27.96 -40.67 -15.09
CA PRO A 188 27.01 -41.77 -15.27
C PRO A 188 25.60 -41.31 -15.68
N LYS A 189 25.03 -42.00 -16.67
CA LYS A 189 23.76 -41.67 -17.36
C LYS A 189 22.48 -42.07 -16.57
N SER A 190 22.54 -42.11 -15.24
CA SER A 190 21.49 -42.67 -14.37
C SER A 190 20.34 -41.72 -14.00
N LEU A 191 20.49 -40.40 -14.23
CA LEU A 191 19.54 -39.37 -13.75
C LEU A 191 18.54 -38.85 -14.82
N VAL A 192 18.59 -39.34 -16.05
CA VAL A 192 17.81 -38.76 -17.18
C VAL A 192 16.34 -39.22 -17.20
N ASN A 193 16.01 -40.36 -16.58
CA ASN A 193 14.71 -41.03 -16.75
C ASN A 193 13.70 -40.80 -15.59
N ALA A 194 13.75 -39.64 -14.94
CA ALA A 194 12.76 -39.23 -13.94
C ALA A 194 11.55 -38.53 -14.61
N ALA A 195 10.65 -39.30 -15.20
CA ALA A 195 9.45 -38.76 -15.86
C ALA A 195 8.39 -38.29 -14.85
N MET A 196 7.81 -37.10 -15.07
CA MET A 196 6.62 -36.59 -14.37
C MET A 196 5.48 -36.36 -15.39
N PRO A 197 4.21 -36.68 -15.06
CA PRO A 197 3.15 -36.80 -16.06
C PRO A 197 2.20 -35.58 -16.17
N GLY A 198 1.71 -35.35 -17.40
CA GLY A 198 0.33 -34.90 -17.63
C GLY A 198 0.04 -33.39 -17.66
N VAL A 199 -0.04 -32.82 -18.87
CA VAL A 199 -0.78 -31.56 -19.12
C VAL A 199 -1.79 -31.81 -20.26
N PRO A 200 -3.12 -31.69 -20.03
CA PRO A 200 -4.12 -31.87 -21.08
C PRO A 200 -4.09 -30.76 -22.14
N SER A 201 -4.18 -31.14 -23.42
CA SER A 201 -4.23 -30.19 -24.54
C SER A 201 -5.65 -29.65 -24.81
N ALA A 202 -5.74 -28.47 -25.40
CA ALA A 202 -6.99 -27.74 -25.61
C ALA A 202 -7.92 -28.36 -26.68
N ARG A 203 -9.22 -28.13 -26.53
CA ARG A 203 -10.23 -28.31 -27.60
C ARG A 203 -10.87 -26.97 -27.97
N LYS A 204 -10.96 -26.72 -29.27
CA LYS A 204 -11.76 -25.62 -29.84
C LYS A 204 -13.26 -25.87 -29.66
N ARG A 205 -14.05 -24.80 -29.70
CA ARG A 205 -15.40 -24.76 -30.27
C ARG A 205 -15.67 -23.35 -30.81
N ASP A 206 -16.75 -23.23 -31.56
CA ASP A 206 -16.82 -22.30 -32.69
C ASP A 206 -17.74 -21.08 -32.45
N ARG A 207 -17.99 -20.35 -33.55
CA ARG A 207 -18.81 -19.15 -33.76
C ARG A 207 -20.32 -19.38 -33.51
N GLU A 208 -21.26 -18.45 -33.72
CA GLU A 208 -21.25 -17.00 -34.10
C GLU A 208 -21.69 -16.15 -32.86
N ASP A 209 -22.16 -14.88 -32.82
CA ASP A 209 -22.69 -13.92 -33.81
C ASP A 209 -22.54 -12.45 -33.30
N SER A 210 -23.18 -11.45 -33.91
CA SER A 210 -23.35 -10.06 -33.40
C SER A 210 -24.63 -9.39 -33.96
N PRO A 211 -25.22 -8.36 -33.30
CA PRO A 211 -25.06 -7.00 -33.87
C PRO A 211 -25.10 -5.83 -32.86
N GLU A 212 -25.04 -4.62 -33.43
CA GLU A 212 -25.15 -3.24 -32.90
C GLU A 212 -26.33 -2.99 -31.90
N ARG A 213 -26.47 -1.86 -31.16
CA ARG A 213 -26.20 -0.43 -31.48
C ARG A 213 -26.26 0.47 -30.22
N ASN A 214 -25.81 1.74 -30.31
CA ASN A 214 -25.87 2.81 -29.29
C ASN A 214 -26.50 4.09 -29.92
N PRO A 215 -27.25 4.98 -29.22
CA PRO A 215 -26.62 6.21 -28.66
C PRO A 215 -27.32 6.95 -27.48
N ALA A 216 -26.55 7.24 -26.42
CA ALA A 216 -26.30 8.59 -25.81
C ALA A 216 -27.39 9.55 -25.22
N LYS A 217 -26.88 10.44 -24.33
CA LYS A 217 -27.37 11.76 -23.80
C LYS A 217 -28.20 11.78 -22.51
N GLY A 218 -27.86 12.71 -21.59
CA GLY A 218 -28.66 12.98 -20.38
C GLY A 218 -28.00 13.79 -19.23
N ALA A 219 -27.18 14.82 -19.49
CA ALA A 219 -26.52 15.59 -18.42
C ALA A 219 -27.39 16.74 -17.87
N LYS A 220 -27.37 16.97 -16.55
CA LYS A 220 -27.81 18.20 -15.87
C LYS A 220 -26.91 18.51 -14.67
N ALA A 221 -26.63 19.79 -14.44
CA ALA A 221 -25.80 20.27 -13.34
C ALA A 221 -26.63 20.59 -12.08
N VAL A 222 -25.94 20.65 -10.92
CA VAL A 222 -26.46 21.11 -9.62
C VAL A 222 -25.44 22.12 -9.06
N PRO A 223 -25.86 23.28 -8.53
CA PRO A 223 -24.95 24.40 -8.26
C PRO A 223 -24.15 24.27 -6.96
N GLU A 224 -23.06 25.02 -6.91
CA GLU A 224 -22.16 25.16 -5.77
C GLU A 224 -22.86 25.69 -4.51
N LYS A 225 -22.37 25.27 -3.34
CA LYS A 225 -22.56 25.98 -2.07
C LYS A 225 -21.20 26.19 -1.41
N GLN A 226 -20.89 27.44 -1.11
CA GLN A 226 -19.74 27.79 -0.29
C GLN A 226 -19.91 27.22 1.13
N VAL A 227 -18.85 26.64 1.67
CA VAL A 227 -18.76 26.19 3.07
C VAL A 227 -17.56 26.89 3.70
N ASN A 228 -17.76 27.47 4.90
CA ASN A 228 -16.80 28.38 5.51
C ASN A 228 -15.50 27.68 5.92
N THR A 229 -14.37 28.27 5.54
CA THR A 229 -13.00 27.80 5.80
C THR A 229 -12.53 28.10 7.23
N LEU A 230 -13.21 27.51 8.22
CA LEU A 230 -12.63 27.23 9.54
C LEU A 230 -12.44 25.72 9.65
N GLN A 231 -11.42 25.22 8.95
CA GLN A 231 -11.09 23.79 8.95
C GLN A 231 -10.68 23.36 10.35
N VAL A 232 -11.40 22.38 10.90
CA VAL A 232 -10.85 21.48 11.91
C VAL A 232 -9.60 20.86 11.28
N LEU A 233 -8.45 20.98 11.94
CA LEU A 233 -7.26 20.27 11.49
C LEU A 233 -7.52 18.76 11.69
N ASP A 234 -7.71 18.04 10.58
CA ASP A 234 -7.81 16.59 10.60
C ASP A 234 -6.44 15.94 10.85
N ALA A 235 -6.47 14.67 11.25
CA ALA A 235 -5.26 13.93 11.60
C ALA A 235 -4.29 13.86 10.41
N ALA A 236 -3.02 14.19 10.62
CA ALA A 236 -2.02 14.38 9.56
C ALA A 236 -0.71 13.68 9.90
N ILE A 237 0.03 13.26 8.86
CA ILE A 237 1.39 12.73 8.98
C ILE A 237 2.41 13.71 8.39
N PHE A 238 3.58 13.80 9.05
CA PHE A 238 4.67 14.68 8.68
C PHE A 238 5.95 13.85 8.50
N PRO A 239 6.40 13.60 7.26
CA PRO A 239 7.67 12.93 6.99
C PRO A 239 8.83 13.90 7.19
N VAL A 240 9.77 13.56 8.06
CA VAL A 240 10.93 14.38 8.41
C VAL A 240 12.22 13.72 7.92
N PHE A 241 13.09 14.52 7.30
CA PHE A 241 14.30 14.08 6.57
C PHE A 241 15.60 14.61 7.19
N GLN A 242 15.51 15.22 8.37
CA GLN A 242 16.63 15.80 9.12
C GLN A 242 16.60 15.28 10.56
N ASN A 243 17.76 15.17 11.20
CA ASN A 243 17.88 14.50 12.50
C ASN A 243 17.39 15.34 13.67
N ASP A 244 17.23 16.66 13.49
CA ASP A 244 16.77 17.61 14.52
C ASP A 244 15.24 17.52 14.78
N ALA A 245 14.63 16.40 14.42
CA ALA A 245 13.19 16.17 14.41
C ALA A 245 12.58 15.92 15.81
N GLU A 246 13.39 15.62 16.83
CA GLU A 246 12.89 15.11 18.11
C GLU A 246 12.33 16.21 19.03
N ASP A 247 12.78 17.46 18.86
CA ASP A 247 12.40 18.61 19.70
C ASP A 247 11.32 19.52 19.06
N ILE A 248 10.88 19.25 17.83
CA ILE A 248 9.94 20.13 17.08
C ILE A 248 8.49 19.63 17.25
N PRO A 249 7.58 20.43 17.88
CA PRO A 249 6.21 19.99 18.14
C PRO A 249 5.38 19.71 16.87
N PRO A 250 4.48 18.71 16.87
CA PRO A 250 3.62 18.37 15.72
C PRO A 250 2.83 19.54 15.12
N SER A 251 2.41 20.51 15.93
CA SER A 251 1.71 21.73 15.47
C SER A 251 2.59 22.66 14.62
N VAL A 252 3.91 22.67 14.85
CA VAL A 252 4.86 23.42 14.02
C VAL A 252 4.98 22.77 12.64
N TRP A 253 5.04 21.43 12.58
CA TRP A 253 5.01 20.69 11.32
C TRP A 253 3.68 20.89 10.57
N ALA A 254 2.54 20.89 11.27
CA ALA A 254 1.24 21.20 10.67
C ALA A 254 1.19 22.60 10.02
N ALA A 255 1.77 23.61 10.69
CA ALA A 255 1.87 24.99 10.18
C ALA A 255 2.91 25.18 9.04
N GLU A 256 3.84 24.24 8.89
CA GLU A 256 4.78 24.16 7.76
C GLU A 256 4.14 23.48 6.54
N SER A 257 3.46 22.34 6.71
CA SER A 257 2.86 21.58 5.61
C SER A 257 1.77 22.34 4.87
N GLN A 258 0.99 23.19 5.54
CA GLN A 258 0.02 24.09 4.89
C GLN A 258 0.66 25.09 3.89
N LYS A 259 1.99 25.27 3.94
CA LYS A 259 2.75 26.12 3.00
C LYS A 259 3.52 25.31 1.94
N LYS A 260 3.49 23.97 2.02
CA LYS A 260 4.36 23.04 1.29
C LYS A 260 3.61 21.80 0.78
N ASP A 261 2.33 21.92 0.40
CA ASP A 261 1.69 20.91 -0.45
C ASP A 261 2.17 21.10 -1.91
N PRO A 262 2.97 20.17 -2.48
CA PRO A 262 3.46 20.27 -3.85
C PRO A 262 2.51 19.62 -4.87
N PHE A 263 1.43 18.98 -4.42
CA PHE A 263 0.60 18.07 -5.22
C PHE A 263 -0.89 18.45 -5.25
N GLY A 264 -1.35 19.35 -4.37
CA GLY A 264 -2.74 19.81 -4.32
C GLY A 264 -3.72 18.76 -3.79
N ILE A 265 -3.24 17.84 -2.95
CA ILE A 265 -4.03 16.75 -2.38
C ILE A 265 -4.49 17.18 -0.99
N GLN A 266 -5.71 17.71 -0.92
CA GLN A 266 -6.37 17.92 0.37
C GLN A 266 -6.56 16.56 1.06
N LEU A 267 -6.22 16.53 2.36
CA LEU A 267 -6.11 15.34 3.20
C LEU A 267 -7.39 15.09 4.02
#